data_AF-A0A1A0R2I5-F1
#
_entry.id   AF-A0A1A0R2I5-F1
#
_cell.length_a   1.000
_cell.length_b   1.000
_cell.length_c   1.000
_cell.angle_alpha   90.00
_cell.angle_beta   90.00
_cell.angle_gamma   90.00
#
_symmetry.space_group_name_H-M   'P 1'
#
loop_
_entity.id
_entity.type
_entity.pdbx_description
1 polymer ?
#
loop_
_entity_poly.entity_id
_entity_poly.type
_entity_poly.pdbx_seq_one_letter_code
_entity_poly.pdbx_strand_id
1 'polypeptide(L)'
;MTATSAMTPAAASRTLASFLAWYYTLHPGYRLLIRWALIVALTTFAFHASFASLVATTREGGIGGYVWTVPVAAALVAVGVARRNRTELPIHDRQTDVIVGIMGLGLALMIQAVLLDRYALYFHLLRLDLVSAWMFVLCCCIVLFGLRPVLRFFWVWALFALGFSLPYYLTVVVLGGGKFAAGATTLLIAAVGTGTAVGRTFRRGVVGSLGAWVVGFAVLIVIGVGFSEVPVLVYQQVPALTAICVVGVAMYLVSRRGAPKRWLDRKVEPLAAKQVWSGVPLVVAVALALSACALPTQVTTAPISRPAPGALVSGVPLVSPPGWSTFKQEDYPKVHRLYGDDAILVRQYLRADSGNLRWDKLGRPRTVVVDSIVSRRPFTFGVYPARVVYGLTSARLSTFQQVDLGMGVRAQLLSVVDDDLLVTWNSLQFAWGNNDLAQRVTIFAVDNHEPDAPFPQPSESIVSTLRTLITLLFRGNAVLDERTPVYKDAGLLTTFARAPVTTHVHCVTRCR
;
A
#
# COMPACT_ATOMS: atom_id res chain seq x y z
N MET A 1 -24.98 46.91 -6.16
CA MET A 1 -24.27 46.80 -4.87
C MET A 1 -25.08 45.87 -3.98
N THR A 2 -24.74 44.58 -3.97
CA THR A 2 -25.38 43.56 -3.12
C THR A 2 -24.69 43.54 -1.77
N ALA A 3 -25.42 43.94 -0.72
CA ALA A 3 -24.94 43.97 0.65
C ALA A 3 -24.77 42.54 1.18
N THR A 4 -23.53 42.09 1.28
CA THR A 4 -23.14 40.91 2.04
C THR A 4 -23.37 41.24 3.52
N SER A 5 -24.43 40.70 4.11
CA SER A 5 -24.76 40.84 5.53
C SER A 5 -23.69 40.15 6.38
N ALA A 6 -22.64 40.89 6.72
CA ALA A 6 -21.65 40.49 7.70
C ALA A 6 -22.33 40.33 9.07
N MET A 7 -22.47 39.09 9.50
CA MET A 7 -23.01 38.71 10.79
C MET A 7 -22.18 39.38 11.91
N THR A 8 -22.80 40.20 12.74
CA THR A 8 -22.10 40.90 13.85
C THR A 8 -21.57 39.88 14.87
N PRO A 9 -20.36 40.08 15.44
CA PRO A 9 -19.71 39.11 16.33
C PRO A 9 -20.54 38.77 17.59
N ALA A 10 -21.43 39.68 18.03
CA ALA A 10 -22.35 39.46 19.14
C ALA A 10 -23.51 38.48 18.81
N ALA A 11 -23.89 38.34 17.55
CA ALA A 11 -24.92 37.38 17.12
C ALA A 11 -24.35 35.95 17.05
N ALA A 12 -23.12 35.80 16.55
CA ALA A 12 -22.42 34.51 16.48
C ALA A 12 -22.11 33.90 17.87
N SER A 13 -21.83 34.74 18.86
CA SER A 13 -21.57 34.28 20.24
C SER A 13 -22.83 33.76 20.94
N ARG A 14 -24.01 34.35 20.68
CA ARG A 14 -25.30 33.87 21.23
C ARG A 14 -25.76 32.54 20.64
N THR A 15 -25.55 32.31 19.34
CA THR A 15 -25.85 31.02 18.70
C THR A 15 -24.94 29.90 19.20
N LEU A 16 -23.65 30.19 19.42
CA LEU A 16 -22.71 29.19 19.94
C LEU A 16 -23.02 28.83 21.41
N ALA A 17 -23.42 29.81 22.23
CA ALA A 17 -23.83 29.59 23.61
C ALA A 17 -25.11 28.75 23.74
N SER A 18 -26.13 29.03 22.92
CA SER A 18 -27.38 28.25 22.89
C SER A 18 -27.19 26.82 22.40
N PHE A 19 -26.35 26.62 21.37
CA PHE A 19 -25.97 25.29 20.90
C PHE A 19 -25.22 24.48 21.98
N LEU A 20 -24.26 25.09 22.67
CA LEU A 20 -23.54 24.44 23.78
C LEU A 20 -24.48 24.03 24.91
N ALA A 21 -25.44 24.89 25.27
CA ALA A 21 -26.43 24.59 26.30
C ALA A 21 -27.28 23.36 25.93
N TRP A 22 -27.80 23.30 24.70
CA TRP A 22 -28.49 22.12 24.18
C TRP A 22 -27.59 20.87 24.12
N TYR A 23 -26.34 21.02 23.68
CA TYR A 23 -25.41 19.89 23.60
C TYR A 23 -25.14 19.26 24.97
N TYR A 24 -25.02 20.06 26.04
CA TYR A 24 -24.77 19.55 27.39
C TYR A 24 -26.00 18.89 28.05
N THR A 25 -27.22 19.16 27.58
CA THR A 25 -28.42 18.47 28.05
C THR A 25 -28.60 17.09 27.41
N LEU A 26 -27.89 16.79 26.31
CA LEU A 26 -27.94 15.48 25.66
C LEU A 26 -27.32 14.37 26.52
N HIS A 27 -27.96 13.19 26.45
CA HIS A 27 -27.45 11.97 27.06
C HIS A 27 -25.99 11.72 26.65
N PRO A 28 -25.09 11.31 27.56
CA PRO A 28 -23.65 11.11 27.27
C PRO A 28 -23.37 10.24 26.04
N GLY A 29 -24.24 9.26 25.75
CA GLY A 29 -24.14 8.41 24.56
C GLY A 29 -24.27 9.18 23.24
N TYR A 30 -25.21 10.12 23.14
CA TYR A 30 -25.36 10.94 21.92
C TYR A 30 -24.17 11.89 21.73
N ARG A 31 -23.63 12.45 22.83
CA ARG A 31 -22.42 13.27 22.77
C ARG A 31 -21.20 12.50 22.26
N LEU A 32 -21.07 11.23 22.68
CA LEU A 32 -20.04 10.32 22.17
C LEU A 32 -20.21 10.06 20.67
N LEU A 33 -21.44 9.74 20.24
CA LEU A 33 -21.75 9.49 18.84
C LEU A 33 -21.46 10.70 17.95
N ILE A 34 -21.84 11.91 18.39
CA ILE A 34 -21.56 13.16 17.64
C ILE A 34 -20.06 13.37 17.45
N ARG A 35 -19.24 13.13 18.49
CA ARG A 35 -17.78 13.26 18.38
C ARG A 35 -17.18 12.25 17.42
N TRP A 36 -17.63 11.00 17.46
CA TRP A 36 -17.18 9.98 16.50
C TRP A 36 -17.63 10.30 15.07
N ALA A 37 -18.87 10.74 14.89
CA ALA A 37 -19.39 11.16 13.59
C ALA A 37 -18.58 12.32 13.01
N LEU A 38 -18.21 13.32 13.84
CA LEU A 38 -17.34 14.41 13.44
C LEU A 38 -15.97 13.90 12.97
N ILE A 39 -15.34 13.00 13.74
CA ILE A 39 -14.04 12.43 13.37
C ILE A 39 -14.14 11.68 12.04
N VAL A 40 -15.13 10.79 11.90
CA VAL A 40 -15.34 10.02 10.66
C VAL A 40 -15.56 10.95 9.47
N ALA A 41 -16.43 11.96 9.61
CA ALA A 41 -16.70 12.92 8.55
C ALA A 41 -15.44 13.70 8.14
N LEU A 42 -14.67 14.20 9.11
CA LEU A 42 -13.43 14.94 8.84
C LEU A 42 -12.33 14.04 8.26
N THR A 43 -12.22 12.79 8.70
CA THR A 43 -11.27 11.83 8.11
C THR A 43 -11.65 11.47 6.68
N THR A 44 -12.92 11.18 6.41
CA THR A 44 -13.39 10.91 5.04
C THR A 44 -13.18 12.12 4.14
N PHE A 45 -13.44 13.33 4.64
CA PHE A 45 -13.20 14.56 3.91
C PHE A 45 -11.70 14.81 3.66
N ALA A 46 -10.85 14.72 4.69
CA ALA A 46 -9.41 14.98 4.58
C ALA A 46 -8.68 13.97 3.68
N PHE A 47 -9.10 12.70 3.69
CA PHE A 47 -8.43 11.60 3.00
C PHE A 47 -9.28 10.99 1.88
N HIS A 48 -10.22 11.75 1.31
CA HIS A 48 -11.15 11.25 0.29
C HIS A 48 -10.42 10.64 -0.92
N ALA A 49 -9.34 11.29 -1.38
CA ALA A 49 -8.51 10.82 -2.49
C ALA A 49 -7.78 9.51 -2.13
N SER A 50 -7.25 9.42 -0.90
CA SER A 50 -6.57 8.23 -0.38
C SER A 50 -7.51 7.03 -0.32
N PHE A 51 -8.75 7.23 0.15
CA PHE A 51 -9.78 6.19 0.17
C PHE A 51 -10.24 5.81 -1.23
N ALA A 52 -10.41 6.75 -2.15
CA ALA A 52 -10.72 6.45 -3.55
C ALA A 52 -9.61 5.59 -4.19
N SER A 53 -8.34 5.92 -3.94
CA SER A 53 -7.21 5.11 -4.36
C SER A 53 -7.22 3.72 -3.71
N LEU A 54 -7.54 3.61 -2.42
CA LEU A 54 -7.61 2.32 -1.72
C LEU A 54 -8.72 1.44 -2.29
N VAL A 55 -9.88 2.02 -2.63
CA VAL A 55 -10.98 1.31 -3.30
C VAL A 55 -10.54 0.80 -4.67
N ALA A 56 -9.85 1.63 -5.47
CA ALA A 56 -9.30 1.21 -6.77
C ALA A 56 -8.31 0.04 -6.61
N THR A 57 -7.34 0.16 -5.69
CA THR A 57 -6.39 -0.91 -5.35
C THR A 57 -7.09 -2.21 -4.95
N THR A 58 -8.20 -2.12 -4.21
CA THR A 58 -8.96 -3.30 -3.77
C THR A 58 -9.72 -3.94 -4.93
N ARG A 59 -10.33 -3.13 -5.81
CA ARG A 59 -11.06 -3.59 -7.00
C ARG A 59 -10.14 -4.27 -8.01
N GLU A 60 -8.92 -3.77 -8.16
CA GLU A 60 -7.89 -4.31 -9.07
C GLU A 60 -7.16 -5.54 -8.49
N GLY A 61 -7.65 -6.12 -7.38
CA GLY A 61 -7.09 -7.34 -6.81
C GLY A 61 -5.75 -7.15 -6.08
N GLY A 62 -5.42 -5.91 -5.70
CA GLY A 62 -4.24 -5.59 -4.93
C GLY A 62 -4.26 -6.22 -3.53
N ILE A 63 -3.12 -6.74 -3.08
CA ILE A 63 -2.96 -7.29 -1.73
C ILE A 63 -3.15 -6.25 -0.62
N GLY A 64 -3.14 -4.95 -0.94
CA GLY A 64 -3.47 -3.86 -0.01
C GLY A 64 -4.93 -3.83 0.47
N GLY A 65 -5.82 -4.65 -0.09
CA GLY A 65 -7.22 -4.75 0.36
C GLY A 65 -7.40 -5.17 1.81
N TYR A 66 -6.37 -5.74 2.45
CA TYR A 66 -6.41 -6.12 3.86
C TYR A 66 -6.69 -4.92 4.79
N VAL A 67 -6.34 -3.69 4.39
CA VAL A 67 -6.52 -2.47 5.22
C VAL A 67 -7.97 -2.33 5.70
N TRP A 68 -8.96 -2.79 4.93
CA TRP A 68 -10.37 -2.79 5.33
C TRP A 68 -10.67 -3.72 6.52
N THR A 69 -9.85 -4.76 6.75
CA THR A 69 -9.99 -5.63 7.93
C THR A 69 -9.62 -4.91 9.22
N VAL A 70 -8.65 -4.00 9.17
CA VAL A 70 -8.06 -3.34 10.34
C VAL A 70 -9.08 -2.52 11.14
N PRO A 71 -9.91 -1.61 10.57
CA PRO A 71 -10.91 -0.88 11.33
C PRO A 71 -11.99 -1.79 11.91
N VAL A 72 -12.41 -2.82 11.17
CA VAL A 72 -13.43 -3.78 11.64
C VAL A 72 -12.89 -4.61 12.81
N ALA A 73 -11.67 -5.14 12.66
CA ALA A 73 -10.98 -5.86 13.73
C ALA A 73 -10.76 -4.95 14.95
N ALA A 74 -10.29 -3.72 14.76
CA ALA A 74 -10.10 -2.75 15.84
C ALA A 74 -11.41 -2.44 16.58
N ALA A 75 -12.54 -2.30 15.87
CA ALA A 75 -13.84 -2.10 16.50
C ALA A 75 -14.26 -3.32 17.34
N LEU A 76 -14.12 -4.54 16.82
CA LEU A 76 -14.41 -5.77 17.56
C LEU A 76 -13.54 -5.92 18.81
N VAL A 77 -12.26 -5.61 18.68
CA VAL A 77 -11.29 -5.66 19.78
C VAL A 77 -11.57 -4.58 20.80
N ALA A 78 -11.97 -3.38 20.37
CA ALA A 78 -12.37 -2.29 21.25
C ALA A 78 -13.55 -2.69 22.14
N VAL A 79 -14.52 -3.45 21.63
CA VAL A 79 -15.62 -4.01 22.45
C VAL A 79 -15.09 -4.95 23.54
N GLY A 80 -14.07 -5.76 23.24
CA GLY A 80 -13.39 -6.62 24.22
C GLY A 80 -12.64 -5.81 25.29
N VAL A 81 -11.83 -4.86 24.87
CA VAL A 81 -11.03 -3.98 25.76
C VAL A 81 -11.92 -3.10 26.62
N ALA A 82 -13.03 -2.59 26.07
CA ALA A 82 -14.04 -1.80 26.77
C ALA A 82 -14.64 -2.52 27.99
N ARG A 83 -14.59 -3.86 28.03
CA ARG A 83 -15.13 -4.67 29.14
C ARG A 83 -14.13 -4.93 30.26
N ARG A 84 -12.91 -4.35 30.19
CA ARG A 84 -11.91 -4.45 31.25
C ARG A 84 -12.20 -3.40 32.33
N ASN A 85 -12.27 -3.84 33.59
CA ASN A 85 -12.39 -2.94 34.74
C ASN A 85 -11.05 -2.23 34.97
N ARG A 86 -11.07 -0.90 34.97
CA ARG A 86 -9.95 -0.05 35.40
C ARG A 86 -10.55 1.09 36.22
N THR A 87 -10.01 1.30 37.41
CA THR A 87 -10.32 2.45 38.27
C THR A 87 -9.28 3.53 37.99
N GLU A 88 -9.71 4.70 37.54
CA GLU A 88 -8.81 5.81 37.19
C GLU A 88 -8.96 6.97 38.18
N LEU A 89 -7.83 7.57 38.55
CA LEU A 89 -7.79 8.78 39.38
C LEU A 89 -8.31 9.98 38.56
N PRO A 90 -9.17 10.85 39.11
CA PRO A 90 -9.77 11.97 38.38
C PRO A 90 -8.80 13.15 38.21
N ILE A 91 -7.77 12.99 37.37
CA ILE A 91 -6.84 14.07 36.99
C ILE A 91 -7.02 14.32 35.49
N HIS A 92 -7.40 15.55 35.14
CA HIS A 92 -7.66 15.99 33.76
C HIS A 92 -6.81 17.23 33.45
N ASP A 93 -5.69 17.04 32.75
CA ASP A 93 -4.89 18.16 32.22
C ASP A 93 -5.19 18.38 30.74
N ARG A 94 -5.95 19.43 30.47
CA ARG A 94 -6.39 19.78 29.12
C ARG A 94 -5.28 20.41 28.28
N GLN A 95 -4.30 21.06 28.89
CA GLN A 95 -3.23 21.72 28.14
C GLN A 95 -2.33 20.68 27.47
N THR A 96 -1.95 19.64 28.22
CA THR A 96 -1.19 18.51 27.70
C THR A 96 -1.91 17.82 26.54
N ASP A 97 -3.22 17.57 26.66
CA ASP A 97 -4.02 16.96 25.59
C ASP A 97 -3.94 17.77 24.28
N VAL A 98 -4.03 19.10 24.37
CA VAL A 98 -4.00 19.99 23.20
C VAL A 98 -2.61 20.05 22.59
N ILE A 99 -1.55 20.13 23.40
CA ILE A 99 -0.15 20.13 22.91
C ILE A 99 0.14 18.84 22.14
N VAL A 100 -0.17 17.68 22.72
CA VAL A 100 0.05 16.38 22.08
C VAL A 100 -0.79 16.26 20.80
N GLY A 101 -2.04 16.71 20.85
CA GLY A 101 -2.92 16.76 19.67
C GLY A 101 -2.37 17.62 18.54
N ILE A 102 -1.89 18.83 18.83
CA ILE A 102 -1.29 19.74 17.84
C ILE A 102 -0.05 19.12 17.22
N MET A 103 0.87 18.60 18.03
CA MET A 103 2.11 17.98 17.53
C MET A 103 1.81 16.80 16.61
N GLY A 104 0.87 15.93 16.99
CA GLY A 104 0.52 14.77 16.18
C GLY A 104 -0.29 15.11 14.92
N LEU A 105 -1.17 16.12 14.96
CA LEU A 105 -1.84 16.66 13.78
C LEU A 105 -0.84 17.30 12.80
N GLY A 106 0.14 18.05 13.32
CA GLY A 106 1.24 18.60 12.53
C GLY A 106 2.07 17.50 11.87
N LEU A 107 2.37 16.42 12.59
CA LEU A 107 3.06 15.26 12.04
C LEU A 107 2.24 14.56 10.94
N ALA A 108 0.93 14.38 11.13
CA ALA A 108 0.05 13.82 10.09
C ALA A 108 0.08 14.66 8.81
N LEU A 109 0.03 16.00 8.95
CA LEU A 109 0.16 16.93 7.84
C LEU A 109 1.52 16.84 7.15
N MET A 110 2.62 16.77 7.91
CA MET A 110 3.97 16.61 7.33
C MET A 110 4.12 15.30 6.55
N ILE A 111 3.56 14.19 7.07
CA ILE A 111 3.57 12.91 6.36
C ILE A 111 2.82 13.04 5.03
N GLN A 112 1.63 13.66 5.04
CA GLN A 112 0.80 13.78 3.84
C GLN A 112 1.38 14.78 2.83
N ALA A 113 1.79 15.96 3.27
CA ALA A 113 2.17 17.08 2.39
C ALA A 113 3.60 16.98 1.86
N VAL A 114 4.53 16.44 2.66
CA VAL A 114 5.97 16.43 2.32
C VAL A 114 6.45 15.02 2.00
N LEU A 115 6.07 14.06 2.84
CA LEU A 115 6.63 12.71 2.76
C LEU A 115 6.04 11.92 1.58
N LEU A 116 4.77 12.12 1.23
CA LEU A 116 4.17 11.42 0.08
C LEU A 116 4.87 11.71 -1.24
N ASP A 117 5.18 12.98 -1.52
CA ASP A 117 5.83 13.36 -2.78
C ASP A 117 7.27 12.82 -2.85
N ARG A 118 7.99 12.86 -1.70
CA ARG A 118 9.31 12.24 -1.55
C ARG A 118 9.30 10.72 -1.82
N TYR A 119 8.17 10.05 -1.67
CA TYR A 119 8.00 8.61 -1.88
C TYR A 119 7.01 8.28 -3.02
N ALA A 120 6.78 9.19 -3.98
CA ALA A 120 5.78 9.03 -5.04
C ALA A 120 5.87 7.68 -5.79
N LEU A 121 7.09 7.24 -6.14
CA LEU A 121 7.36 5.96 -6.81
C LEU A 121 6.96 4.73 -6.00
N TYR A 122 6.88 4.86 -4.69
CA TYR A 122 6.58 3.77 -3.74
C TYR A 122 5.25 3.99 -3.05
N PHE A 123 4.40 4.87 -3.59
CA PHE A 123 3.13 5.25 -2.97
C PHE A 123 2.28 4.02 -2.59
N HIS A 124 2.07 3.08 -3.52
CA HIS A 124 1.27 1.87 -3.27
C HIS A 124 1.93 0.85 -2.36
N LEU A 125 3.25 0.89 -2.24
CA LEU A 125 4.04 0.01 -1.39
C LEU A 125 4.02 0.47 0.07
N LEU A 126 4.31 1.76 0.32
CA LEU A 126 4.41 2.30 1.67
C LEU A 126 3.06 2.74 2.24
N ARG A 127 2.18 3.28 1.38
CA ARG A 127 0.87 3.85 1.75
C ARG A 127 0.97 4.74 3.00
N LEU A 128 1.91 5.68 2.99
CA LEU A 128 2.10 6.63 4.09
C LEU A 128 0.87 7.51 4.32
N ASP A 129 -0.01 7.62 3.32
CA ASP A 129 -1.32 8.25 3.41
C ASP A 129 -2.20 7.59 4.47
N LEU A 130 -2.14 6.26 4.59
CA LEU A 130 -2.90 5.52 5.61
C LEU A 130 -2.29 5.71 7.00
N VAL A 131 -0.97 5.86 7.10
CA VAL A 131 -0.28 6.18 8.36
C VAL A 131 -0.65 7.59 8.82
N SER A 132 -0.70 8.55 7.88
CA SER A 132 -1.19 9.90 8.15
C SER A 132 -2.65 9.89 8.61
N ALA A 133 -3.52 9.14 7.95
CA ALA A 133 -4.93 9.00 8.35
C ALA A 133 -5.07 8.39 9.75
N TRP A 134 -4.31 7.35 10.06
CA TRP A 134 -4.24 6.76 11.41
C TRP A 134 -3.81 7.78 12.46
N MET A 135 -2.74 8.53 12.19
CA MET A 135 -2.22 9.57 13.08
C MET A 135 -3.25 10.68 13.28
N PHE A 136 -3.89 11.12 12.21
CA PHE A 136 -4.95 12.13 12.24
C PHE A 136 -6.12 11.69 13.12
N VAL A 137 -6.65 10.48 12.91
CA VAL A 137 -7.75 9.93 13.72
C VAL A 137 -7.36 9.83 15.20
N LEU A 138 -6.16 9.30 15.50
CA LEU A 138 -5.63 9.21 16.86
C LEU A 138 -5.57 10.60 17.52
N CYS A 139 -5.02 11.60 16.83
CA CYS A 139 -4.87 12.95 17.37
C CYS A 139 -6.20 13.68 17.50
N CYS A 140 -7.14 13.47 16.57
CA CYS A 140 -8.51 13.94 16.71
C CYS A 140 -9.17 13.35 17.96
N CYS A 141 -8.95 12.05 18.23
CA CYS A 141 -9.44 11.43 19.45
C CYS A 141 -8.78 12.04 20.70
N ILE A 142 -7.48 12.35 20.69
CA ILE A 142 -6.80 13.00 21.83
C ILE A 142 -7.37 14.41 22.05
N VAL A 143 -7.57 15.20 21.00
CA VAL A 143 -8.14 16.54 21.10
C VAL A 143 -9.60 16.50 21.57
N LEU A 144 -10.41 15.55 21.10
CA LEU A 144 -11.85 15.53 21.37
C LEU A 144 -12.27 14.71 22.59
N PHE A 145 -11.47 13.71 23.00
CA PHE A 145 -11.75 12.85 24.15
C PHE A 145 -10.73 13.00 25.28
N GLY A 146 -9.57 13.59 25.03
CA GLY A 146 -8.44 13.68 25.95
C GLY A 146 -7.49 12.49 25.81
N LEU A 147 -6.24 12.67 26.24
CA LEU A 147 -5.18 11.69 26.08
C LEU A 147 -5.46 10.41 26.89
N ARG A 148 -5.99 10.55 28.11
CA ARG A 148 -6.21 9.42 29.02
C ARG A 148 -7.26 8.42 28.49
N PRO A 149 -8.48 8.84 28.07
CA PRO A 149 -9.43 7.91 27.47
C PRO A 149 -8.89 7.24 26.20
N VAL A 150 -8.05 7.92 25.43
CA VAL A 150 -7.41 7.35 24.23
C VAL A 150 -6.37 6.29 24.60
N LEU A 151 -5.48 6.59 25.57
CA LEU A 151 -4.46 5.66 26.06
C LEU A 151 -5.05 4.42 26.74
N ARG A 152 -6.27 4.49 27.28
CA ARG A 152 -7.00 3.30 27.75
C ARG A 152 -7.13 2.23 26.66
N PHE A 153 -7.32 2.65 25.42
CA PHE A 153 -7.42 1.81 24.24
C PHE A 153 -6.09 1.70 23.49
N PHE A 154 -4.94 1.93 24.14
CA PHE A 154 -3.61 1.87 23.51
C PHE A 154 -3.40 0.61 22.67
N TRP A 155 -3.80 -0.57 23.15
CA TRP A 155 -3.69 -1.82 22.39
C TRP A 155 -4.58 -1.87 21.14
N VAL A 156 -5.73 -1.19 21.15
CA VAL A 156 -6.56 -1.04 19.95
C VAL A 156 -5.88 -0.12 18.96
N TRP A 157 -5.28 0.98 19.41
CA TRP A 157 -4.49 1.88 18.56
C TRP A 157 -3.26 1.19 17.96
N ALA A 158 -2.58 0.37 18.73
CA ALA A 158 -1.46 -0.46 18.26
C ALA A 158 -1.91 -1.49 17.21
N LEU A 159 -3.07 -2.13 17.40
CA LEU A 159 -3.67 -2.98 16.37
C LEU A 159 -4.02 -2.17 15.11
N PHE A 160 -4.58 -0.97 15.29
CA PHE A 160 -4.95 -0.07 14.20
C PHE A 160 -3.72 0.38 13.40
N ALA A 161 -2.54 0.47 14.04
CA ALA A 161 -1.26 0.76 13.37
C ALA A 161 -0.79 -0.36 12.42
N LEU A 162 -1.34 -1.58 12.53
CA LEU A 162 -1.12 -2.65 11.54
C LEU A 162 -1.74 -2.33 10.16
N GLY A 163 -2.48 -1.23 10.05
CA GLY A 163 -2.85 -0.63 8.75
C GLY A 163 -1.67 -0.11 7.94
N PHE A 164 -0.46 -0.05 8.50
CA PHE A 164 0.75 0.26 7.73
C PHE A 164 1.11 -0.89 6.77
N SER A 165 1.11 -0.60 5.46
CA SER A 165 1.21 -1.61 4.39
C SER A 165 2.54 -2.33 4.30
N LEU A 166 3.66 -1.67 4.65
CA LEU A 166 4.98 -2.24 4.42
C LEU A 166 5.21 -3.53 5.23
N PRO A 167 5.05 -3.58 6.57
CA PRO A 167 5.19 -4.83 7.33
C PRO A 167 4.30 -5.96 6.82
N TYR A 168 3.08 -5.63 6.38
CA TYR A 168 2.16 -6.59 5.78
C TYR A 168 2.74 -7.18 4.50
N TYR A 169 3.18 -6.35 3.55
CA TYR A 169 3.77 -6.82 2.30
C TYR A 169 5.04 -7.64 2.50
N LEU A 170 5.93 -7.23 3.42
CA LEU A 170 7.14 -7.99 3.74
C LEU A 170 6.77 -9.40 4.24
N THR A 171 5.76 -9.50 5.11
CA THR A 171 5.31 -10.79 5.65
C THR A 171 4.71 -11.67 4.55
N VAL A 172 3.90 -11.09 3.65
CA VAL A 172 3.35 -11.82 2.49
C VAL A 172 4.46 -12.39 1.61
N VAL A 173 5.50 -11.59 1.31
CA VAL A 173 6.64 -12.03 0.49
C VAL A 173 7.44 -13.13 1.18
N VAL A 174 7.67 -13.01 2.50
CA VAL A 174 8.38 -14.02 3.31
C VAL A 174 7.62 -15.35 3.35
N LEU A 175 6.29 -15.30 3.41
CA LEU A 175 5.42 -16.48 3.40
C LEU A 175 5.24 -17.11 2.00
N GLY A 176 5.91 -16.58 0.96
CA GLY A 176 5.87 -17.13 -0.40
C GLY A 176 4.97 -16.40 -1.38
N GLY A 177 4.31 -15.31 -0.97
CA GLY A 177 3.39 -14.55 -1.83
C GLY A 177 2.07 -15.26 -2.12
N GLY A 178 1.26 -14.63 -2.98
CA GLY A 178 -0.03 -15.21 -3.37
C GLY A 178 -1.23 -14.85 -2.48
N LYS A 179 -2.37 -15.44 -2.81
CA LYS A 179 -3.64 -15.25 -2.08
C LYS A 179 -3.60 -15.87 -0.68
N PHE A 180 -3.05 -17.08 -0.59
CA PHE A 180 -2.99 -17.84 0.67
C PHE A 180 -2.05 -17.17 1.69
N ALA A 181 -0.85 -16.76 1.28
CA ALA A 181 0.07 -16.01 2.14
C ALA A 181 -0.53 -14.67 2.60
N ALA A 182 -1.27 -13.98 1.72
CA ALA A 182 -2.00 -12.76 2.08
C ALA A 182 -3.03 -13.00 3.20
N GLY A 183 -3.80 -14.09 3.11
CA GLY A 183 -4.72 -14.52 4.16
C GLY A 183 -4.02 -14.91 5.46
N ALA A 184 -2.94 -15.70 5.38
CA ALA A 184 -2.14 -16.10 6.54
C ALA A 184 -1.55 -14.88 7.27
N THR A 185 -1.05 -13.87 6.54
CA THR A 185 -0.57 -12.62 7.15
C THR A 185 -1.71 -11.87 7.86
N THR A 186 -2.92 -11.81 7.29
CA THR A 186 -4.05 -11.17 7.99
C THR A 186 -4.48 -11.90 9.26
N LEU A 187 -4.20 -13.20 9.38
CA LEU A 187 -4.44 -13.94 10.62
C LEU A 187 -3.54 -13.44 11.76
N LEU A 188 -2.38 -12.82 11.49
CA LEU A 188 -1.60 -12.15 12.54
C LEU A 188 -2.40 -11.03 13.21
N ILE A 189 -3.13 -10.24 12.41
CA ILE A 189 -4.01 -9.18 12.91
C ILE A 189 -5.13 -9.81 13.76
N ALA A 190 -5.71 -10.92 13.30
CA ALA A 190 -6.74 -11.63 14.05
C ALA A 190 -6.21 -12.24 15.38
N ALA A 191 -5.01 -12.81 15.38
CA ALA A 191 -4.39 -13.41 16.55
C ALA A 191 -4.06 -12.35 17.61
N VAL A 192 -3.39 -11.26 17.20
CA VAL A 192 -3.08 -10.11 18.07
C VAL A 192 -4.38 -9.45 18.54
N GLY A 193 -5.34 -9.24 17.65
CA GLY A 193 -6.65 -8.67 17.96
C GLY A 193 -7.43 -9.50 18.97
N THR A 194 -7.54 -10.81 18.76
CA THR A 194 -8.30 -11.69 19.66
C THR A 194 -7.61 -11.82 21.02
N GLY A 195 -6.28 -11.95 21.04
CA GLY A 195 -5.50 -11.97 22.28
C GLY A 195 -5.66 -10.67 23.08
N THR A 196 -5.66 -9.52 22.40
CA THR A 196 -5.92 -8.21 23.04
C THR A 196 -7.39 -8.01 23.40
N ALA A 197 -8.35 -8.60 22.71
CA ALA A 197 -9.76 -8.52 23.09
C ALA A 197 -10.04 -9.29 24.39
N VAL A 198 -9.49 -10.50 24.52
CA VAL A 198 -9.81 -11.42 25.63
C VAL A 198 -8.80 -11.39 26.79
N GLY A 199 -7.61 -10.82 26.58
CA GLY A 199 -6.48 -10.82 27.51
C GLY A 199 -6.66 -10.01 28.80
N ARG A 200 -7.58 -10.42 29.68
CA ARG A 200 -7.67 -9.92 31.07
C ARG A 200 -6.45 -10.34 31.91
N THR A 201 -5.84 -11.46 31.53
CA THR A 201 -4.59 -12.03 32.08
C THR A 201 -3.75 -12.51 30.90
N PHE A 202 -2.42 -12.55 31.04
CA PHE A 202 -1.53 -13.00 29.96
C PHE A 202 -1.93 -14.39 29.41
N ARG A 203 -2.19 -15.37 30.28
CA ARG A 203 -2.64 -16.73 29.89
C ARG A 203 -3.89 -16.72 29.01
N ARG A 204 -4.94 -15.99 29.41
CA ARG A 204 -6.17 -15.85 28.61
C ARG A 204 -5.93 -15.18 27.26
N GLY A 205 -5.02 -14.22 27.19
CA GLY A 205 -4.63 -13.57 25.93
C GLY A 205 -3.96 -14.55 24.98
N VAL A 206 -3.02 -15.37 25.49
CA VAL A 206 -2.35 -16.41 24.70
C VAL A 206 -3.35 -17.46 24.19
N VAL A 207 -4.25 -17.94 25.04
CA VAL A 207 -5.30 -18.90 24.63
C VAL A 207 -6.20 -18.31 23.55
N GLY A 208 -6.61 -17.04 23.68
CA GLY A 208 -7.41 -16.37 22.66
C GLY A 208 -6.67 -16.20 21.33
N SER A 209 -5.38 -15.87 21.38
CA SER A 209 -4.52 -15.77 20.20
C SER A 209 -4.35 -17.13 19.49
N LEU A 210 -4.03 -18.18 20.25
CA LEU A 210 -3.92 -19.54 19.70
C LEU A 210 -5.24 -20.05 19.13
N GLY A 211 -6.36 -19.80 19.82
CA GLY A 211 -7.68 -20.14 19.29
C GLY A 211 -7.98 -19.43 17.96
N ALA A 212 -7.60 -18.16 17.83
CA ALA A 212 -7.78 -17.40 16.59
C ALA A 212 -6.92 -17.96 15.45
N TRP A 213 -5.70 -18.41 15.73
CA TRP A 213 -4.89 -19.12 14.75
C TRP A 213 -5.54 -20.42 14.27
N VAL A 214 -6.01 -21.26 15.19
CA VAL A 214 -6.63 -22.55 14.85
C VAL A 214 -7.88 -22.35 14.00
N VAL A 215 -8.81 -21.49 14.45
CA VAL A 215 -10.05 -21.22 13.70
C VAL A 215 -9.75 -20.53 12.37
N GLY A 216 -8.85 -19.55 12.38
CA GLY A 216 -8.47 -18.78 11.20
C GLY A 216 -7.83 -19.65 10.12
N PHE A 217 -6.87 -20.50 10.47
CA PHE A 217 -6.26 -21.42 9.52
C PHE A 217 -7.23 -22.49 9.02
N ALA A 218 -8.11 -23.02 9.87
CA ALA A 218 -9.14 -23.96 9.44
C ALA A 218 -10.03 -23.34 8.34
N VAL A 219 -10.51 -22.10 8.55
CA VAL A 219 -11.32 -21.38 7.54
C VAL A 219 -10.49 -21.06 6.30
N LEU A 220 -9.24 -20.61 6.46
CA LEU A 220 -8.36 -20.29 5.35
C LEU A 220 -8.05 -21.52 4.47
N ILE A 221 -7.83 -22.69 5.07
CA ILE A 221 -7.61 -23.95 4.35
C ILE A 221 -8.86 -24.37 3.60
N VAL A 222 -10.04 -24.28 4.22
CA VAL A 222 -11.32 -24.58 3.56
C VAL A 222 -11.53 -23.69 2.33
N ILE A 223 -11.23 -22.39 2.43
CA ILE A 223 -11.30 -21.46 1.29
C ILE A 223 -10.26 -21.83 0.23
N GLY A 224 -9.01 -22.12 0.65
CA GLY A 224 -7.93 -22.45 -0.28
C GLY A 224 -8.17 -23.73 -1.09
N VAL A 225 -8.81 -24.74 -0.49
CA VAL A 225 -9.10 -26.03 -1.15
C VAL A 225 -10.42 -25.98 -1.92
N GLY A 226 -11.46 -25.38 -1.35
CA GLY A 226 -12.82 -25.38 -1.93
C GLY A 226 -13.13 -24.23 -2.87
N PHE A 227 -12.40 -23.10 -2.78
CA PHE A 227 -12.76 -21.83 -3.40
C PHE A 227 -11.52 -21.05 -3.91
N SER A 228 -10.73 -21.69 -4.77
CA SER A 228 -9.46 -21.14 -5.30
C SER A 228 -9.63 -19.86 -6.16
N GLU A 229 -10.77 -19.73 -6.85
CA GLU A 229 -11.03 -18.61 -7.77
C GLU A 229 -11.43 -17.31 -7.06
N VAL A 230 -11.74 -17.36 -5.77
CA VAL A 230 -12.29 -16.22 -5.04
C VAL A 230 -11.26 -15.07 -4.92
N PRO A 231 -11.69 -13.78 -4.88
CA PRO A 231 -10.78 -12.64 -4.77
C PRO A 231 -9.91 -12.68 -3.52
N VAL A 232 -8.71 -12.07 -3.61
CA VAL A 232 -7.73 -11.94 -2.51
C VAL A 232 -8.38 -11.38 -1.24
N LEU A 233 -9.32 -10.45 -1.40
CA LEU A 233 -10.01 -9.81 -0.29
C LEU A 233 -10.74 -10.81 0.62
N VAL A 234 -11.28 -11.89 0.05
CA VAL A 234 -11.99 -12.91 0.84
C VAL A 234 -11.02 -13.74 1.65
N TYR A 235 -9.87 -14.10 1.08
CA TYR A 235 -8.77 -14.77 1.78
C TYR A 235 -8.26 -13.93 2.97
N GLN A 236 -8.33 -12.61 2.86
CA GLN A 236 -7.89 -11.68 3.89
C GLN A 236 -8.95 -11.42 4.96
N GLN A 237 -10.21 -11.18 4.57
CA GLN A 237 -11.26 -10.74 5.48
C GLN A 237 -11.93 -11.90 6.21
N VAL A 238 -12.37 -12.94 5.49
CA VAL A 238 -13.25 -13.97 6.04
C VAL A 238 -12.56 -14.80 7.12
N PRO A 239 -11.35 -15.36 6.90
CA PRO A 239 -10.65 -16.11 7.95
C PRO A 239 -10.36 -15.27 9.19
N ALA A 240 -9.88 -14.04 9.01
CA ALA A 240 -9.48 -13.16 10.10
C ALA A 240 -10.66 -12.72 10.95
N LEU A 241 -11.74 -12.23 10.33
CA LEU A 241 -12.92 -11.74 11.05
C LEU A 241 -13.69 -12.89 11.69
N THR A 242 -13.82 -14.03 11.01
CA THR A 242 -14.45 -15.23 11.58
C THR A 242 -13.68 -15.71 12.82
N ALA A 243 -12.35 -15.74 12.77
CA ALA A 243 -11.52 -16.10 13.93
C ALA A 243 -11.77 -15.17 15.13
N ILE A 244 -11.76 -13.85 14.92
CA ILE A 244 -12.01 -12.87 15.99
C ILE A 244 -13.41 -13.06 16.58
N CYS A 245 -14.43 -13.19 15.73
CA CYS A 245 -15.82 -13.34 16.17
C CYS A 245 -16.05 -14.65 16.91
N VAL A 246 -15.66 -15.79 16.33
CA VAL A 246 -15.90 -17.12 16.91
C VAL A 246 -15.19 -17.28 18.25
N VAL A 247 -13.89 -16.94 18.30
CA VAL A 247 -13.10 -17.11 19.52
C VAL A 247 -13.51 -16.07 20.57
N GLY A 248 -13.74 -14.83 20.16
CA GLY A 248 -14.24 -13.77 21.04
C GLY A 248 -15.57 -14.13 21.69
N VAL A 249 -16.53 -14.64 20.92
CA VAL A 249 -17.84 -15.10 21.42
C VAL A 249 -17.69 -16.34 22.30
N ALA A 250 -16.93 -17.35 21.87
CA ALA A 250 -16.72 -18.56 22.65
C ALA A 250 -16.10 -18.25 24.03
N MET A 251 -15.03 -17.45 24.06
CA MET A 251 -14.39 -17.08 25.32
C MET A 251 -15.27 -16.16 26.17
N TYR A 252 -16.08 -15.30 25.56
CA TYR A 252 -17.08 -14.51 26.28
C TYR A 252 -18.08 -15.42 26.99
N LEU A 253 -18.66 -16.39 26.28
CA LEU A 253 -19.62 -17.36 26.82
C LEU A 253 -19.01 -18.23 27.92
N VAL A 254 -17.78 -18.72 27.73
CA VAL A 254 -17.07 -19.50 28.75
C VAL A 254 -16.81 -18.67 30.00
N SER A 255 -16.40 -17.41 29.85
CA SER A 255 -16.10 -16.53 30.99
C SER A 255 -17.33 -16.12 31.81
N ARG A 256 -18.54 -16.32 31.28
CA ARG A 256 -19.82 -15.97 31.91
C ARG A 256 -20.73 -17.19 32.11
N ARG A 257 -20.18 -18.41 32.15
CA ARG A 257 -20.95 -19.58 32.59
C ARG A 257 -21.51 -19.31 33.99
N GLY A 258 -22.83 -19.40 34.14
CA GLY A 258 -23.54 -19.13 35.40
C GLY A 258 -23.78 -17.65 35.75
N ALA A 259 -23.45 -16.69 34.88
CA ALA A 259 -23.65 -15.27 35.11
C ALA A 259 -24.55 -14.62 34.04
N PRO A 260 -25.26 -13.51 34.35
CA PRO A 260 -26.13 -12.85 33.38
C PRO A 260 -25.36 -12.30 32.18
N LYS A 261 -25.82 -12.66 30.98
CA LYS A 261 -25.25 -12.26 29.68
C LYS A 261 -25.78 -10.90 29.26
N ARG A 262 -25.48 -9.85 30.02
CA ARG A 262 -25.84 -8.48 29.63
C ARG A 262 -24.75 -7.88 28.75
N TRP A 263 -25.11 -7.57 27.50
CA TRP A 263 -24.20 -7.10 26.46
C TRP A 263 -23.92 -5.59 26.54
N LEU A 264 -24.86 -4.81 27.11
CA LEU A 264 -24.89 -3.35 27.05
C LEU A 264 -24.83 -2.63 28.42
N ASP A 265 -24.69 -3.38 29.52
CA ASP A 265 -24.83 -2.85 30.90
C ASP A 265 -23.58 -2.09 31.42
N ARG A 266 -22.88 -1.37 30.55
CA ARG A 266 -21.69 -0.62 30.94
C ARG A 266 -22.04 0.82 31.33
N LYS A 267 -21.54 1.25 32.49
CA LYS A 267 -21.52 2.66 32.90
C LYS A 267 -20.66 3.47 31.91
N VAL A 268 -21.28 4.39 31.20
CA VAL A 268 -20.57 5.39 30.40
C VAL A 268 -20.01 6.42 31.37
N GLU A 269 -18.69 6.43 31.54
CA GLU A 269 -18.03 7.45 32.35
C GLU A 269 -18.26 8.82 31.73
N PRO A 270 -18.50 9.86 32.54
CA PRO A 270 -18.75 11.21 32.03
C PRO A 270 -17.56 11.66 31.18
N LEU A 271 -17.87 12.02 29.92
CA LEU A 271 -16.88 12.55 28.97
C LEU A 271 -16.23 13.81 29.56
N ALA A 272 -14.90 13.86 29.57
CA ALA A 272 -14.16 14.96 30.17
C ALA A 272 -14.44 16.32 29.48
N ALA A 273 -14.63 17.33 30.34
CA ALA A 273 -14.60 18.79 30.16
C ALA A 273 -15.65 19.50 29.28
N LYS A 274 -16.12 20.65 29.78
CA LYS A 274 -16.99 21.64 29.09
C LYS A 274 -16.29 22.39 27.92
N GLN A 275 -15.01 22.13 27.68
CA GLN A 275 -14.16 22.89 26.75
C GLN A 275 -13.78 22.11 25.48
N VAL A 276 -14.42 20.98 25.17
CA VAL A 276 -14.07 20.16 23.98
C VAL A 276 -14.18 20.92 22.66
N TRP A 277 -15.14 21.84 22.58
CA TRP A 277 -15.41 22.63 21.39
C TRP A 277 -14.28 23.61 21.02
N SER A 278 -13.37 23.95 21.94
CA SER A 278 -12.19 24.77 21.60
C SER A 278 -11.20 24.07 20.68
N GLY A 279 -11.18 22.73 20.67
CA GLY A 279 -10.31 21.93 19.80
C GLY A 279 -10.89 21.66 18.40
N VAL A 280 -12.19 21.86 18.20
CA VAL A 280 -12.86 21.58 16.92
C VAL A 280 -12.32 22.45 15.78
N PRO A 281 -12.15 23.78 15.94
CA PRO A 281 -11.60 24.63 14.88
C PRO A 281 -10.21 24.16 14.40
N LEU A 282 -9.35 23.73 15.33
CA LEU A 282 -8.03 23.19 15.00
C LEU A 282 -8.14 21.94 14.14
N VAL A 283 -8.96 20.96 14.55
CA VAL A 283 -9.12 19.70 13.81
C VAL A 283 -9.70 19.95 12.42
N VAL A 284 -10.68 20.86 12.30
CA VAL A 284 -11.27 21.27 11.02
C VAL A 284 -10.24 21.95 10.12
N ALA A 285 -9.43 22.88 10.65
CA ALA A 285 -8.39 23.55 9.89
C ALA A 285 -7.35 22.57 9.34
N VAL A 286 -6.92 21.60 10.15
CA VAL A 286 -5.98 20.56 9.70
C VAL A 286 -6.63 19.63 8.68
N ALA A 287 -7.90 19.26 8.85
CA ALA A 287 -8.63 18.46 7.87
C ALA A 287 -8.73 19.17 6.51
N LEU A 288 -8.97 20.48 6.50
CA LEU A 288 -8.95 21.31 5.29
C LEU A 288 -7.57 21.32 4.64
N ALA A 289 -6.51 21.54 5.42
CA ALA A 289 -5.13 21.51 4.91
C ALA A 289 -4.77 20.14 4.31
N LEU A 290 -5.16 19.04 4.97
CA LEU A 290 -4.96 17.68 4.47
C LEU A 290 -5.75 17.42 3.18
N SER A 291 -7.00 17.88 3.09
CA SER A 291 -7.82 17.71 1.89
C SER A 291 -7.24 18.45 0.67
N ALA A 292 -6.50 19.53 0.90
CA ALA A 292 -5.83 20.28 -0.16
C ALA A 292 -4.53 19.61 -0.63
N CYS A 293 -4.02 18.60 0.09
CA CYS A 293 -2.83 17.86 -0.32
C CYS A 293 -3.17 16.87 -1.43
N ALA A 294 -2.66 17.11 -2.64
CA ALA A 294 -2.82 16.17 -3.74
C ALA A 294 -2.06 14.86 -3.47
N LEU A 295 -2.66 13.74 -3.87
CA LEU A 295 -1.91 12.49 -3.97
C LEU A 295 -0.85 12.62 -5.08
N PRO A 296 0.32 11.99 -4.91
CA PRO A 296 1.31 11.94 -5.99
C PRO A 296 0.68 11.40 -7.27
N THR A 297 0.93 12.07 -8.39
CA THR A 297 0.52 11.55 -9.70
C THR A 297 1.12 10.15 -9.87
N GLN A 298 0.31 9.17 -10.29
CA GLN A 298 0.78 7.79 -10.35
C GLN A 298 1.94 7.68 -11.34
N VAL A 299 3.16 7.58 -10.80
CA VAL A 299 4.36 7.31 -11.59
C VAL A 299 4.44 5.80 -11.80
N THR A 300 3.62 5.28 -12.72
CA THR A 300 3.73 3.88 -13.13
C THR A 300 4.97 3.69 -14.01
N THR A 301 5.79 2.70 -13.65
CA THR A 301 6.99 2.34 -14.41
C THR A 301 6.66 1.59 -15.70
N ALA A 302 5.45 1.01 -15.79
CA ALA A 302 4.98 0.27 -16.96
C ALA A 302 3.47 0.48 -17.13
N PRO A 303 3.04 1.55 -17.83
CA PRO A 303 1.63 1.79 -18.08
C PRO A 303 1.05 0.70 -18.99
N ILE A 304 -0.04 0.06 -18.55
CA ILE A 304 -0.80 -0.87 -19.39
C ILE A 304 -1.52 -0.03 -20.44
N SER A 305 -0.97 0.00 -21.64
CA SER A 305 -1.41 0.96 -22.67
C SER A 305 -2.54 0.43 -23.55
N ARG A 306 -2.64 -0.90 -23.70
CA ARG A 306 -3.63 -1.56 -24.57
C ARG A 306 -3.80 -3.03 -24.21
N PRO A 307 -4.86 -3.70 -24.69
CA PRO A 307 -4.97 -5.15 -24.68
C PRO A 307 -3.78 -5.83 -25.34
N ALA A 308 -3.38 -6.98 -24.79
CA ALA A 308 -2.32 -7.81 -25.34
C ALA A 308 -2.70 -8.26 -26.76
N PRO A 309 -1.73 -8.33 -27.70
CA PRO A 309 -1.99 -8.73 -29.07
C PRO A 309 -2.41 -10.21 -29.18
N GLY A 310 -1.97 -11.07 -28.28
CA GLY A 310 -2.30 -12.50 -28.26
C GLY A 310 -2.55 -13.03 -26.84
N ALA A 311 -2.72 -14.36 -26.74
CA ALA A 311 -2.88 -15.03 -25.45
C ALA A 311 -1.59 -14.90 -24.63
N LEU A 312 -1.70 -14.35 -23.42
CA LEU A 312 -0.56 -14.21 -22.51
C LEU A 312 -0.41 -15.50 -21.70
N VAL A 313 0.78 -16.09 -21.77
CA VAL A 313 1.14 -17.32 -21.03
C VAL A 313 2.41 -17.05 -20.23
N SER A 314 2.40 -17.40 -18.95
CA SER A 314 3.57 -17.22 -18.09
C SER A 314 4.69 -18.19 -18.49
N GLY A 315 5.95 -17.75 -18.36
CA GLY A 315 7.11 -18.55 -18.74
C GLY A 315 7.39 -18.59 -20.24
N VAL A 316 6.56 -17.95 -21.08
CA VAL A 316 6.81 -17.88 -22.53
C VAL A 316 7.66 -16.64 -22.85
N PRO A 317 8.82 -16.80 -23.53
CA PRO A 317 9.67 -15.68 -23.93
C PRO A 317 8.97 -14.78 -24.97
N LEU A 318 9.41 -13.52 -25.04
CA LEU A 318 9.01 -12.61 -26.09
C LEU A 318 9.61 -13.07 -27.43
N VAL A 319 8.83 -13.02 -28.51
CA VAL A 319 9.33 -13.32 -29.85
C VAL A 319 10.46 -12.36 -30.22
N SER A 320 11.59 -12.91 -30.66
CA SER A 320 12.75 -12.13 -31.08
C SER A 320 12.39 -11.27 -32.30
N PRO A 321 12.69 -9.97 -32.30
CA PRO A 321 12.43 -9.13 -33.45
C PRO A 321 13.30 -9.51 -34.66
N PRO A 322 12.90 -9.18 -35.89
CA PRO A 322 13.75 -9.40 -37.07
C PRO A 322 15.12 -8.73 -36.92
N GLY A 323 16.19 -9.44 -37.29
CA GLY A 323 17.57 -8.96 -37.15
C GLY A 323 18.16 -9.12 -35.74
N TRP A 324 17.48 -9.86 -34.86
CA TRP A 324 17.94 -10.19 -33.51
C TRP A 324 17.78 -11.67 -33.24
N SER A 325 18.81 -12.28 -32.67
CA SER A 325 18.82 -13.68 -32.26
C SER A 325 18.96 -13.79 -30.74
N THR A 326 18.10 -14.61 -30.13
CA THR A 326 18.25 -14.98 -28.70
C THR A 326 19.38 -16.01 -28.60
N PHE A 327 20.41 -15.70 -27.82
CA PHE A 327 21.55 -16.62 -27.62
C PHE A 327 21.62 -17.20 -26.21
N LYS A 328 20.87 -16.62 -25.25
CA LYS A 328 20.77 -17.13 -23.88
C LYS A 328 19.37 -16.80 -23.32
N GLN A 329 18.81 -17.73 -22.56
CA GLN A 329 17.56 -17.54 -21.82
C GLN A 329 17.73 -18.04 -20.39
N GLU A 330 17.13 -17.33 -19.43
CA GLU A 330 17.10 -17.69 -18.02
C GLU A 330 15.71 -17.43 -17.45
N ASP A 331 15.25 -18.33 -16.58
CA ASP A 331 13.94 -18.23 -15.94
C ASP A 331 14.11 -17.98 -14.45
N TYR A 332 13.39 -16.99 -13.93
CA TYR A 332 13.42 -16.58 -12.53
C TYR A 332 12.04 -16.81 -11.90
N PRO A 333 11.74 -18.05 -11.45
CA PRO A 333 10.41 -18.39 -10.95
C PRO A 333 10.10 -17.72 -9.61
N LYS A 334 11.11 -17.35 -8.81
CA LYS A 334 10.93 -16.77 -7.46
C LYS A 334 10.20 -15.41 -7.45
N VAL A 335 10.04 -14.77 -8.61
CA VAL A 335 9.28 -13.51 -8.74
C VAL A 335 7.78 -13.69 -8.49
N HIS A 336 7.26 -14.93 -8.49
CA HIS A 336 5.87 -15.23 -8.13
C HIS A 336 5.47 -14.63 -6.77
N ARG A 337 6.44 -14.53 -5.85
CA ARG A 337 6.24 -13.96 -4.52
C ARG A 337 5.80 -12.49 -4.56
N LEU A 338 6.24 -11.76 -5.58
CA LEU A 338 5.92 -10.34 -5.80
C LEU A 338 4.72 -10.19 -6.73
N TYR A 339 4.69 -10.93 -7.84
CA TYR A 339 3.76 -10.69 -8.95
C TYR A 339 2.57 -11.66 -9.00
N GLY A 340 2.52 -12.72 -8.19
CA GLY A 340 1.42 -13.71 -8.17
C GLY A 340 1.86 -15.13 -8.46
N ASP A 341 1.03 -16.10 -8.07
CA ASP A 341 1.38 -17.52 -7.97
C ASP A 341 1.96 -18.13 -9.26
N ASP A 342 1.50 -17.68 -10.42
CA ASP A 342 1.96 -18.18 -11.72
C ASP A 342 3.06 -17.31 -12.37
N ALA A 343 3.49 -16.22 -11.74
CA ALA A 343 4.36 -15.24 -12.40
C ALA A 343 5.82 -15.74 -12.48
N ILE A 344 6.33 -15.85 -13.70
CA ILE A 344 7.71 -16.19 -14.01
C ILE A 344 8.31 -14.99 -14.76
N LEU A 345 9.52 -14.58 -14.36
CA LEU A 345 10.31 -13.62 -15.12
C LEU A 345 11.19 -14.42 -16.09
N VAL A 346 10.93 -14.25 -17.38
CA VAL A 346 11.73 -14.84 -18.45
C VAL A 346 12.70 -13.77 -18.94
N ARG A 347 13.99 -14.04 -18.80
CA ARG A 347 15.08 -13.20 -19.25
C ARG A 347 15.66 -13.75 -20.54
N GLN A 348 15.72 -12.92 -21.57
CA GLN A 348 16.31 -13.24 -22.86
C GLN A 348 17.48 -12.31 -23.15
N TYR A 349 18.60 -12.89 -23.56
CA TYR A 349 19.73 -12.15 -24.10
C TYR A 349 19.65 -12.21 -25.61
N LEU A 350 19.41 -11.06 -26.23
CA LEU A 350 19.33 -10.92 -27.67
C LEU A 350 20.56 -10.18 -28.18
N ARG A 351 21.14 -10.69 -29.27
CA ARG A 351 22.22 -10.05 -29.99
C ARG A 351 21.73 -9.64 -31.38
N ALA A 352 22.11 -8.45 -31.82
CA ALA A 352 21.85 -8.02 -33.18
C ALA A 352 22.62 -8.93 -34.15
N ASP A 353 21.99 -9.32 -35.26
CA ASP A 353 22.65 -10.20 -36.25
C ASP A 353 23.72 -9.43 -37.04
N SER A 354 23.62 -8.10 -37.10
CA SER A 354 24.57 -7.20 -37.75
C SER A 354 24.94 -6.01 -36.85
N GLY A 355 26.19 -5.55 -36.97
CA GLY A 355 26.67 -4.33 -36.32
C GLY A 355 26.10 -3.04 -36.93
N ASN A 356 26.03 -1.97 -36.13
CA ASN A 356 25.54 -0.67 -36.59
C ASN A 356 26.39 0.48 -36.03
N LEU A 357 27.02 1.25 -36.93
CA LEU A 357 27.88 2.39 -36.59
C LEU A 357 27.16 3.52 -35.84
N ARG A 358 25.82 3.59 -35.93
CA ARG A 358 25.00 4.57 -35.20
C ARG A 358 24.88 4.23 -33.70
N TRP A 359 25.02 2.96 -33.34
CA TRP A 359 24.87 2.47 -31.96
C TRP A 359 26.22 2.17 -31.32
N ASP A 360 27.21 1.77 -32.11
CA ASP A 360 28.57 1.54 -31.66
C ASP A 360 29.58 2.09 -32.65
N LYS A 361 30.55 2.87 -32.18
CA LYS A 361 31.58 3.48 -33.05
C LYS A 361 32.43 2.45 -33.78
N LEU A 362 32.59 1.26 -33.20
CA LEU A 362 33.35 0.15 -33.78
C LEU A 362 32.47 -0.79 -34.61
N GLY A 363 31.17 -0.49 -34.75
CA GLY A 363 30.23 -1.30 -35.52
C GLY A 363 30.06 -2.71 -34.97
N ARG A 364 30.27 -2.94 -33.66
CA ARG A 364 30.05 -4.24 -33.03
C ARG A 364 28.55 -4.55 -32.91
N PRO A 365 28.13 -5.82 -33.06
CA PRO A 365 26.76 -6.21 -32.78
C PRO A 365 26.37 -5.92 -31.33
N ARG A 366 25.25 -5.21 -31.13
CA ARG A 366 24.77 -4.85 -29.78
C ARG A 366 24.05 -6.02 -29.12
N THR A 367 24.21 -6.12 -27.81
CA THR A 367 23.47 -7.06 -26.97
C THR A 367 22.45 -6.28 -26.14
N VAL A 368 21.22 -6.76 -26.09
CA VAL A 368 20.16 -6.25 -25.22
C VAL A 368 19.60 -7.39 -24.38
N VAL A 369 19.15 -7.07 -23.17
CA VAL A 369 18.50 -8.03 -22.28
C VAL A 369 17.03 -7.65 -22.16
N VAL A 370 16.16 -8.62 -22.38
CA VAL A 370 14.71 -8.45 -22.31
C VAL A 370 14.16 -9.32 -21.20
N ASP A 371 13.56 -8.67 -20.21
CA ASP A 371 12.84 -9.33 -19.13
C ASP A 371 11.35 -9.17 -19.35
N SER A 372 10.63 -10.30 -19.40
CA SER A 372 9.19 -10.34 -19.57
C SER A 372 8.54 -11.05 -18.38
N ILE A 373 7.45 -10.47 -17.88
CA ILE A 373 6.70 -11.01 -16.74
C ILE A 373 5.21 -10.97 -17.08
N VAL A 374 4.55 -12.12 -17.06
CA VAL A 374 3.09 -12.21 -17.14
C VAL A 374 2.52 -12.35 -15.73
N SER A 375 1.50 -11.57 -15.40
CA SER A 375 0.85 -11.60 -14.10
C SER A 375 -0.66 -11.52 -14.22
N ARG A 376 -1.37 -12.37 -13.46
CA ARG A 376 -2.82 -12.28 -13.23
C ARG A 376 -3.22 -11.17 -12.24
N ARG A 377 -2.24 -10.42 -11.73
CA ARG A 377 -2.45 -9.27 -10.84
C ARG A 377 -1.65 -8.07 -11.36
N PRO A 378 -2.06 -7.49 -12.50
CA PRO A 378 -1.33 -6.41 -13.17
C PRO A 378 -1.02 -5.21 -12.27
N PHE A 379 -1.88 -4.93 -11.28
CA PHE A 379 -1.67 -3.87 -10.28
C PHE A 379 -0.32 -4.01 -9.54
N THR A 380 0.20 -5.22 -9.37
CA THR A 380 1.47 -5.49 -8.68
C THR A 380 2.68 -4.88 -9.41
N PHE A 381 2.59 -4.58 -10.71
CA PHE A 381 3.64 -3.86 -11.44
C PHE A 381 3.88 -2.45 -10.92
N GLY A 382 2.84 -1.78 -10.41
CA GLY A 382 2.94 -0.46 -9.77
C GLY A 382 3.30 -0.52 -8.28
N VAL A 383 3.12 -1.66 -7.62
CA VAL A 383 3.48 -1.86 -6.21
C VAL A 383 4.97 -2.19 -6.07
N TYR A 384 5.49 -3.06 -6.95
CA TYR A 384 6.88 -3.49 -6.95
C TYR A 384 7.60 -2.98 -8.20
N PRO A 385 8.17 -1.75 -8.14
CA PRO A 385 8.90 -1.18 -9.28
C PRO A 385 10.20 -1.93 -9.55
N ALA A 386 10.80 -1.68 -10.72
CA ALA A 386 12.04 -2.34 -11.16
C ALA A 386 13.17 -2.29 -10.10
N ARG A 387 13.30 -1.21 -9.33
CA ARG A 387 14.30 -1.11 -8.26
C ARG A 387 14.19 -2.21 -7.21
N VAL A 388 12.98 -2.66 -6.89
CA VAL A 388 12.75 -3.75 -5.93
C VAL A 388 13.17 -5.09 -6.52
N VAL A 389 12.90 -5.30 -7.82
CA VAL A 389 13.26 -6.53 -8.53
C VAL A 389 14.77 -6.63 -8.71
N TYR A 390 15.44 -5.60 -9.20
CA TYR A 390 16.88 -5.65 -9.53
C TYR A 390 17.78 -5.21 -8.36
N GLY A 391 17.23 -4.97 -7.17
CA GLY A 391 18.02 -4.64 -5.98
C GLY A 391 18.81 -3.33 -6.10
N LEU A 392 18.29 -2.32 -6.80
CA LEU A 392 19.05 -1.11 -7.17
C LEU A 392 19.15 -0.09 -6.03
N THR A 393 19.65 -0.50 -4.86
CA THR A 393 19.75 0.36 -3.65
C THR A 393 20.78 1.47 -3.76
N SER A 394 21.83 1.24 -4.55
CA SER A 394 22.94 2.16 -4.75
C SER A 394 22.83 2.92 -6.07
N ALA A 395 21.90 2.55 -6.95
CA ALA A 395 21.80 3.15 -8.28
C ALA A 395 21.09 4.50 -8.27
N ARG A 396 21.56 5.41 -9.11
CA ARG A 396 20.95 6.70 -9.40
C ARG A 396 20.06 6.58 -10.63
N LEU A 397 18.82 7.07 -10.56
CA LEU A 397 17.82 6.95 -11.62
C LEU A 397 17.49 8.34 -12.17
N SER A 398 17.27 8.44 -13.48
CA SER A 398 16.74 9.64 -14.10
C SER A 398 15.23 9.79 -13.84
N THR A 399 14.66 10.94 -14.23
CA THR A 399 13.21 11.04 -14.41
C THR A 399 12.75 10.16 -15.58
N PHE A 400 11.51 9.67 -15.53
CA PHE A 400 10.95 8.86 -16.62
C PHE A 400 10.66 9.72 -17.84
N GLN A 401 11.14 9.29 -19.00
CA GLN A 401 10.79 9.88 -20.28
C GLN A 401 9.78 9.00 -21.01
N GLN A 402 8.62 9.55 -21.36
CA GLN A 402 7.63 8.82 -22.15
C GLN A 402 8.09 8.69 -23.61
N VAL A 403 7.95 7.49 -24.14
CA VAL A 403 8.27 7.15 -25.53
C VAL A 403 7.07 6.46 -26.16
N ASP A 404 6.70 6.89 -27.37
CA ASP A 404 5.71 6.18 -28.18
C ASP A 404 6.38 5.06 -29.01
N LEU A 405 5.98 3.82 -28.74
CA LEU A 405 6.40 2.64 -29.47
C LEU A 405 5.49 2.35 -30.68
N GLY A 406 4.51 3.21 -30.95
CA GLY A 406 3.52 3.01 -31.99
C GLY A 406 2.44 2.00 -31.59
N MET A 407 1.44 1.85 -32.45
CA MET A 407 0.31 0.93 -32.25
C MET A 407 -0.40 1.12 -30.88
N GLY A 408 -0.38 2.33 -30.34
CA GLY A 408 -0.98 2.66 -29.05
C GLY A 408 -0.22 2.13 -27.82
N VAL A 409 1.03 1.68 -27.97
CA VAL A 409 1.88 1.25 -26.84
C VAL A 409 2.77 2.40 -26.39
N ARG A 410 2.64 2.81 -25.12
CA ARG A 410 3.51 3.81 -24.50
C ARG A 410 4.53 3.13 -23.60
N ALA A 411 5.78 3.54 -23.74
CA ALA A 411 6.89 3.10 -22.91
C ALA A 411 7.42 4.22 -22.02
N GLN A 412 8.10 3.81 -20.94
CA GLN A 412 8.88 4.66 -20.07
C GLN A 412 10.36 4.33 -20.27
N LEU A 413 11.15 5.31 -20.68
CA LEU A 413 12.59 5.23 -20.78
C LEU A 413 13.23 5.82 -19.52
N LEU A 414 14.26 5.13 -19.03
CA LEU A 414 15.01 5.48 -17.84
C LEU A 414 16.50 5.31 -18.10
N SER A 415 17.32 6.21 -17.56
CA SER A 415 18.77 6.06 -17.47
C SER A 415 19.15 5.76 -16.02
N VAL A 416 20.05 4.80 -15.85
CA VAL A 416 20.47 4.32 -14.54
C VAL A 416 21.98 4.30 -14.47
N VAL A 417 22.53 4.96 -13.46
CA VAL A 417 23.94 4.89 -13.11
C VAL A 417 24.06 3.96 -11.92
N ASP A 418 24.66 2.79 -12.14
CA ASP A 418 24.83 1.77 -11.10
C ASP A 418 26.26 1.85 -10.55
N ASP A 419 26.38 2.33 -9.31
CA ASP A 419 27.66 2.48 -8.63
C ASP A 419 28.22 1.11 -8.14
N ASP A 420 27.41 0.05 -8.07
CA ASP A 420 27.87 -1.29 -7.68
C ASP A 420 28.42 -2.06 -8.89
N LEU A 421 27.76 -1.95 -10.05
CA LEU A 421 28.22 -2.57 -11.30
C LEU A 421 29.22 -1.71 -12.07
N LEU A 422 29.43 -0.46 -11.65
CA LEU A 422 30.28 0.55 -12.32
C LEU A 422 29.92 0.75 -13.80
N VAL A 423 28.63 0.62 -14.14
CA VAL A 423 28.12 0.79 -15.50
C VAL A 423 26.92 1.72 -15.52
N THR A 424 26.81 2.47 -16.61
CA THR A 424 25.57 3.19 -16.95
C THR A 424 24.77 2.34 -17.92
N TRP A 425 23.47 2.27 -17.72
CA TRP A 425 22.57 1.53 -18.57
C TRP A 425 21.24 2.23 -18.75
N ASN A 426 20.63 2.01 -19.91
CA ASN A 426 19.30 2.50 -20.23
C ASN A 426 18.30 1.35 -20.14
N SER A 427 17.12 1.65 -19.60
CA SER A 427 16.00 0.71 -19.52
C SER A 427 14.76 1.31 -20.17
N LEU A 428 14.11 0.54 -21.02
CA LEU A 428 12.81 0.87 -21.60
C LEU A 428 11.77 -0.13 -21.10
N GLN A 429 10.67 0.38 -20.52
CA GLN A 429 9.63 -0.41 -19.88
C GLN A 429 8.26 -0.11 -20.48
N PHE A 430 7.48 -1.14 -20.76
CA PHE A 430 6.08 -1.00 -21.15
C PHE A 430 5.26 -2.20 -20.68
N ALA A 431 3.94 -2.06 -20.69
CA ALA A 431 3.03 -3.16 -20.42
C ALA A 431 1.83 -3.15 -21.38
N TRP A 432 1.31 -4.35 -21.64
CA TRP A 432 0.05 -4.57 -22.35
C TRP A 432 -0.77 -5.65 -21.65
N GLY A 433 -2.07 -5.69 -21.93
CA GLY A 433 -3.02 -6.58 -21.27
C GLY A 433 -4.27 -5.84 -20.81
N ASN A 434 -4.91 -6.37 -19.79
CA ASN A 434 -6.06 -5.77 -19.13
C ASN A 434 -5.84 -5.79 -17.61
N ASN A 435 -6.90 -5.55 -16.83
CA ASN A 435 -6.83 -5.52 -15.36
C ASN A 435 -6.72 -6.92 -14.73
N ASP A 436 -7.00 -7.98 -15.47
CA ASP A 436 -7.00 -9.36 -14.98
C ASP A 436 -5.73 -10.12 -15.38
N LEU A 437 -5.09 -9.72 -16.48
CA LEU A 437 -3.91 -10.36 -17.04
C LEU A 437 -3.11 -9.36 -17.87
N ALA A 438 -1.85 -9.17 -17.51
CA ALA A 438 -0.96 -8.28 -18.24
C ALA A 438 0.47 -8.81 -18.28
N GLN A 439 1.19 -8.40 -19.32
CA GLN A 439 2.61 -8.65 -19.48
C GLN A 439 3.37 -7.33 -19.36
N ARG A 440 4.35 -7.29 -18.47
CA ARG A 440 5.34 -6.21 -18.40
C ARG A 440 6.60 -6.67 -19.12
N VAL A 441 7.12 -5.81 -19.98
CA VAL A 441 8.38 -6.02 -20.69
C VAL A 441 9.35 -4.91 -20.29
N THR A 442 10.55 -5.30 -19.89
CA THR A 442 11.66 -4.41 -19.55
C THR A 442 12.86 -4.76 -20.42
N ILE A 443 13.43 -3.75 -21.09
CA ILE A 443 14.51 -3.94 -22.05
C ILE A 443 15.70 -3.13 -21.56
N PHE A 444 16.86 -3.77 -21.43
CA PHE A 444 18.11 -3.17 -20.96
C PHE A 444 19.13 -3.08 -22.08
N ALA A 445 19.82 -1.95 -22.13
CA ALA A 445 21.05 -1.76 -22.89
C ALA A 445 22.10 -1.13 -21.96
N VAL A 446 23.31 -1.69 -21.97
CA VAL A 446 24.43 -1.24 -21.14
C VAL A 446 25.44 -0.51 -22.02
N ASP A 447 26.05 0.53 -21.45
CA ASP A 447 27.05 1.36 -22.14
C ASP A 447 28.37 0.61 -22.40
N ASN A 448 28.67 -0.44 -21.62
CA ASN A 448 29.74 -1.37 -21.95
C ASN A 448 29.29 -2.29 -23.11
N HIS A 449 30.09 -2.32 -24.18
CA HIS A 449 29.83 -3.06 -25.42
C HIS A 449 30.61 -4.39 -25.50
N GLU A 450 31.30 -4.77 -24.43
CA GLU A 450 32.05 -6.02 -24.35
C GLU A 450 31.10 -7.24 -24.28
N PRO A 451 31.52 -8.43 -24.76
CA PRO A 451 30.68 -9.63 -24.78
C PRO A 451 30.21 -10.09 -23.39
N ASP A 452 30.96 -9.75 -22.36
CA ASP A 452 30.79 -10.09 -20.95
C ASP A 452 30.32 -8.89 -20.10
N ALA A 453 29.85 -7.81 -20.75
CA ALA A 453 29.32 -6.64 -20.06
C ALA A 453 28.24 -7.02 -19.01
N PRO A 454 28.35 -6.53 -17.78
CA PRO A 454 27.40 -6.88 -16.72
C PRO A 454 26.05 -6.21 -16.96
N PHE A 455 24.99 -7.01 -16.98
CA PHE A 455 23.61 -6.53 -16.95
C PHE A 455 23.02 -6.66 -15.55
N PRO A 456 22.12 -5.75 -15.12
CA PRO A 456 21.46 -5.86 -13.82
C PRO A 456 20.73 -7.20 -13.71
N GLN A 457 20.88 -7.91 -12.59
CA GLN A 457 20.24 -9.20 -12.36
C GLN A 457 19.04 -9.09 -11.42
N PRO A 458 17.94 -9.81 -11.68
CA PRO A 458 16.81 -9.83 -10.78
C PRO A 458 17.22 -10.52 -9.48
N SER A 459 16.75 -9.95 -8.39
CA SER A 459 17.01 -10.41 -7.04
C SER A 459 16.24 -11.70 -6.78
N GLU A 460 16.95 -12.81 -6.67
CA GLU A 460 16.36 -14.08 -6.26
C GLU A 460 16.17 -14.23 -4.76
N SER A 461 16.85 -13.39 -3.97
CA SER A 461 16.91 -13.53 -2.52
C SER A 461 15.90 -12.60 -1.85
N ILE A 462 15.08 -13.18 -0.96
CA ILE A 462 14.15 -12.41 -0.13
C ILE A 462 14.91 -11.37 0.69
N VAL A 463 16.07 -11.74 1.24
CA VAL A 463 16.86 -10.87 2.12
C VAL A 463 17.32 -9.61 1.40
N SER A 464 17.78 -9.71 0.16
CA SER A 464 18.15 -8.54 -0.64
C SER A 464 16.92 -7.69 -0.97
N THR A 465 15.79 -8.29 -1.37
CA THR A 465 14.55 -7.53 -1.60
C THR A 465 14.09 -6.79 -0.33
N LEU A 466 14.11 -7.45 0.83
CA LEU A 466 13.78 -6.85 2.12
C LEU A 466 14.74 -5.72 2.47
N ARG A 467 16.05 -5.93 2.31
CA ARG A 467 17.08 -4.91 2.53
C ARG A 467 16.83 -3.71 1.64
N THR A 468 16.53 -3.91 0.37
CA THR A 468 16.16 -2.84 -0.56
C THR A 468 14.94 -2.07 -0.07
N LEU A 469 13.86 -2.75 0.31
CA LEU A 469 12.64 -2.11 0.80
C LEU A 469 12.89 -1.29 2.08
N ILE A 470 13.70 -1.80 3.00
CA ILE A 470 14.07 -1.11 4.26
C ILE A 470 14.98 0.08 3.97
N THR A 471 16.03 -0.09 3.16
CA THR A 471 16.94 1.00 2.77
C THR A 471 16.17 2.11 2.06
N LEU A 472 15.20 1.76 1.21
CA LEU A 472 14.33 2.74 0.55
C LEU A 472 13.50 3.54 1.55
N LEU A 473 12.90 2.88 2.55
CA LEU A 473 12.11 3.55 3.59
C LEU A 473 12.88 4.64 4.34
N PHE A 474 14.18 4.44 4.59
CA PHE A 474 15.00 5.41 5.31
C PHE A 474 15.65 6.46 4.40
N ARG A 475 16.05 6.09 3.19
CA ARG A 475 16.83 6.96 2.29
C ARG A 475 15.95 7.90 1.45
N GLY A 476 14.77 7.45 1.01
CA GLY A 476 13.88 8.21 0.12
C GLY A 476 14.39 8.38 -1.31
N ASN A 477 13.60 9.03 -2.18
CA ASN A 477 13.93 9.21 -3.60
C ASN A 477 15.08 10.21 -3.83
N ALA A 478 15.09 11.32 -3.08
CA ALA A 478 15.86 12.53 -3.39
C ALA A 478 17.40 12.43 -3.33
N VAL A 479 17.96 11.34 -2.79
CA VAL A 479 19.42 11.14 -2.72
C VAL A 479 19.97 10.41 -3.95
N LEU A 480 19.09 9.95 -4.85
CA LEU A 480 19.44 9.09 -5.99
C LEU A 480 18.91 9.61 -7.33
N ASP A 481 18.50 10.87 -7.41
CA ASP A 481 18.12 11.50 -8.67
C ASP A 481 19.37 11.86 -9.48
N GLU A 482 19.50 11.27 -10.66
CA GLU A 482 20.52 11.67 -11.63
C GLU A 482 20.05 12.94 -12.34
N ARG A 483 20.66 14.09 -11.98
CA ARG A 483 20.28 15.41 -12.51
C ARG A 483 20.78 15.67 -13.93
N THR A 484 21.75 14.89 -14.38
CA THR A 484 22.36 14.98 -15.71
C THR A 484 22.27 13.64 -16.45
N PRO A 485 21.05 13.13 -16.72
CA PRO A 485 20.90 11.80 -17.29
C PRO A 485 21.35 11.76 -18.75
N VAL A 486 22.18 10.77 -19.09
CA VAL A 486 22.59 10.50 -20.47
C VAL A 486 21.79 9.32 -21.00
N TYR A 487 21.17 9.48 -22.17
CA TYR A 487 20.33 8.47 -22.81
C TYR A 487 20.99 7.92 -24.09
N LYS A 488 22.20 7.37 -23.95
CA LYS A 488 23.02 6.97 -25.10
C LYS A 488 22.35 5.89 -25.96
N ASP A 489 21.70 4.92 -25.33
CA ASP A 489 21.04 3.80 -26.02
C ASP A 489 19.54 4.05 -26.31
N ALA A 490 19.03 5.27 -26.16
CA ALA A 490 17.60 5.54 -26.42
C ALA A 490 17.17 5.15 -27.83
N GLY A 491 17.94 5.54 -28.85
CA GLY A 491 17.63 5.21 -30.25
C GLY A 491 17.63 3.70 -30.52
N LEU A 492 18.56 2.97 -29.90
CA LEU A 492 18.64 1.52 -29.97
C LEU A 492 17.41 0.87 -29.32
N LEU A 493 17.12 1.22 -28.06
CA LEU A 493 16.03 0.64 -27.29
C LEU A 493 14.67 0.93 -27.91
N THR A 494 14.45 2.15 -28.40
CA THR A 494 13.19 2.53 -29.06
C THR A 494 12.99 1.79 -30.38
N THR A 495 14.04 1.68 -31.21
CA THR A 495 13.98 0.94 -32.47
C THR A 495 13.74 -0.55 -32.22
N PHE A 496 14.49 -1.13 -31.29
CA PHE A 496 14.33 -2.51 -30.86
C PHE A 496 12.92 -2.77 -30.35
N ALA A 497 12.39 -1.94 -29.44
CA ALA A 497 11.09 -2.15 -28.80
C ALA A 497 9.88 -1.93 -29.73
N ARG A 498 10.02 -1.13 -30.80
CA ARG A 498 8.99 -1.00 -31.84
C ARG A 498 8.77 -2.30 -32.62
N ALA A 499 9.84 -3.03 -32.89
CA ALA A 499 9.79 -4.24 -33.71
C ALA A 499 8.98 -5.41 -33.10
N PRO A 500 9.07 -5.77 -31.80
CA PRO A 500 8.21 -6.80 -31.22
C PRO A 500 6.76 -6.33 -31.11
N VAL A 501 6.51 -5.03 -30.89
CA VAL A 501 5.16 -4.44 -30.90
C VAL A 501 4.50 -4.60 -32.27
N THR A 502 5.21 -4.33 -33.37
CA THR A 502 4.68 -4.52 -34.73
C THR A 502 4.57 -5.99 -35.12
N THR A 503 5.57 -6.81 -34.78
CA THR A 503 5.63 -8.25 -35.13
C THR A 503 4.49 -9.04 -34.48
N HIS A 504 4.19 -8.77 -33.20
CA HIS A 504 3.08 -9.46 -32.51
C HIS A 504 1.71 -9.10 -33.08
N VAL A 505 1.52 -7.88 -33.59
CA VAL A 505 0.25 -7.48 -34.22
C VAL A 505 0.07 -8.15 -35.60
N HIS A 506 1.15 -8.30 -36.36
CA HIS A 506 1.10 -8.95 -37.68
C HIS A 506 0.91 -10.47 -37.61
N CYS A 507 1.42 -11.14 -36.58
CA CYS A 507 1.18 -12.57 -36.37
C CYS A 507 -0.31 -12.86 -36.10
N VAL A 508 -1.01 -11.98 -35.40
CA VAL A 508 -2.43 -12.16 -35.04
C VAL A 508 -3.37 -11.86 -36.20
N THR A 509 -3.00 -10.95 -37.10
CA THR A 509 -3.82 -10.60 -38.28
C THR A 509 -3.69 -11.61 -39.42
N ARG A 510 -2.61 -12.41 -39.47
CA ARG A 510 -2.42 -13.46 -40.48
C ARG A 510 -2.83 -14.87 -40.04
N CYS A 511 -3.03 -15.10 -38.74
CA CYS A 511 -3.44 -16.39 -38.19
C CYS A 511 -4.95 -16.48 -37.87
N ARG A 512 -5.77 -15.58 -38.44
CA ARG A 512 -7.24 -15.64 -38.39
C ARG A 512 -7.80 -16.10 -39.72
#